data_AF-A0A378MY63-F1
#
_entry.id   AF-A0A378MY63-F1
#
_cell.length_a   1.000
_cell.length_b   1.000
_cell.length_c   1.000
_cell.angle_alpha   90.00
_cell.angle_beta   90.00
_cell.angle_gamma   90.00
#
_symmetry.space_group_name_H-M   'P 1'
#
loop_
_entity.id
_entity.type
_entity.pdbx_description
1 polymer ?
#
loop_
_entity_poly.entity_id
_entity_poly.type
_entity_poly.pdbx_seq_one_letter_code
_entity_poly.pdbx_strand_id
1 'polypeptide(L)'
;MRAEVNRVLEQARKDKVIGAGLEAKVTVFANDEIRPLLEQLGNELRFVLITSQAIVKPLAEADIAEGELAGLAVKVENADGEKCPRCWHYATDIGSHSGHEEVCGRCVEKRSRRRRKNACLLKM
;
A
#
# COMPACT_ATOMS: atom_id res chain seq x y z
N MET A 1 -15.94 3.27 -4.82
CA MET A 1 -14.46 3.42 -4.69
C MET A 1 -13.72 2.10 -4.92
N ARG A 2 -13.80 1.06 -4.05
CA ARG A 2 -12.99 -0.17 -4.23
C ARG A 2 -13.18 -0.85 -5.60
N ALA A 3 -14.41 -0.90 -6.09
CA ALA A 3 -14.71 -1.44 -7.42
C ALA A 3 -14.00 -0.64 -8.54
N GLU A 4 -13.98 0.69 -8.44
CA GLU A 4 -13.31 1.56 -9.42
C GLU A 4 -11.80 1.38 -9.39
N VAL A 5 -11.19 1.32 -8.20
CA VAL A 5 -9.75 1.04 -8.08
C VAL A 5 -9.41 -0.34 -8.67
N ASN A 6 -10.21 -1.36 -8.39
CA ASN A 6 -10.00 -2.69 -8.97
C ASN A 6 -10.11 -2.68 -10.50
N ARG A 7 -11.06 -1.94 -11.06
CA ARG A 7 -11.20 -1.78 -12.51
C ARG A 7 -9.94 -1.20 -13.13
N VAL A 8 -9.39 -0.13 -12.55
CA VAL A 8 -8.15 0.50 -13.03
C VAL A 8 -6.93 -0.40 -12.81
N LEU A 9 -6.86 -1.15 -11.70
CA LEU A 9 -5.80 -2.14 -11.48
C LEU A 9 -5.83 -3.25 -12.55
N GLU A 10 -7.01 -3.77 -12.89
CA GLU A 10 -7.15 -4.78 -13.94
C GLU A 10 -6.80 -4.23 -15.33
N GLN A 11 -7.11 -2.96 -15.59
CA GLN A 11 -6.65 -2.28 -16.80
C GLN A 11 -5.11 -2.17 -16.83
N ALA A 12 -4.49 -1.73 -15.74
CA ALA A 12 -3.04 -1.64 -15.62
C ALA A 12 -2.33 -3.01 -15.78
N ARG A 13 -2.96 -4.12 -15.39
CA ARG A 13 -2.47 -5.48 -15.66
C ARG A 13 -2.53 -5.83 -17.13
N LYS A 14 -3.63 -5.51 -17.81
CA LYS A 14 -3.78 -5.73 -19.27
C LYS A 14 -2.75 -4.93 -20.06
N ASP A 15 -2.49 -3.70 -19.61
CA ASP A 15 -1.50 -2.79 -20.19
C ASP A 15 -0.05 -3.13 -19.78
N LYS A 16 0.14 -4.20 -18.99
CA LYS A 16 1.43 -4.69 -18.49
C LYS A 16 2.24 -3.67 -17.69
N VAL A 17 1.58 -2.68 -17.11
CA VAL A 17 2.19 -1.73 -16.16
C VAL A 17 2.55 -2.47 -14.87
N ILE A 18 1.61 -3.26 -14.35
CA ILE A 18 1.79 -4.07 -13.14
C ILE A 18 1.53 -5.55 -13.44
N GLY A 19 2.26 -6.46 -12.77
CA GLY A 19 1.96 -7.89 -12.80
C GLY A 19 1.00 -8.29 -11.67
N ALA A 20 1.29 -7.85 -10.45
CA ALA A 20 0.49 -8.11 -9.24
C ALA A 20 -0.05 -6.82 -8.61
N GLY A 21 -1.19 -6.88 -7.90
CA GLY A 21 -1.73 -5.72 -7.18
C GLY A 21 -0.75 -5.16 -6.13
N LEU A 22 0.06 -6.02 -5.52
CA LEU A 22 1.13 -5.61 -4.60
C LEU A 22 2.29 -4.89 -5.29
N GLU A 23 2.41 -4.95 -6.62
CA GLU A 23 3.39 -4.15 -7.36
C GLU A 23 2.88 -2.74 -7.63
N ALA A 24 1.63 -2.43 -7.28
CA ALA A 24 1.00 -1.16 -7.60
C ALA A 24 1.15 -0.12 -6.49
N LYS A 25 1.33 1.12 -6.93
CA LYS A 25 1.07 2.36 -6.21
C LYS A 25 -0.18 2.97 -6.78
N VAL A 26 -1.17 3.17 -5.93
CA VAL A 26 -2.47 3.75 -6.32
C VAL A 26 -2.54 5.17 -5.81
N THR A 27 -2.75 6.12 -6.71
CA THR A 27 -3.10 7.49 -6.33
C THR A 27 -4.59 7.68 -6.58
N VAL A 28 -5.36 7.90 -5.51
CA VAL A 28 -6.79 8.18 -5.57
C VAL A 28 -6.98 9.69 -5.46
N PHE A 29 -7.43 10.29 -6.55
CA PHE A 29 -7.86 11.66 -6.58
C PHE A 29 -9.35 11.71 -6.24
N ALA A 30 -9.71 12.44 -5.19
CA ALA A 30 -11.08 12.47 -4.68
C ALA A 30 -11.56 13.90 -4.46
N ASN A 31 -12.85 14.13 -4.68
CA ASN A 31 -13.51 15.40 -4.38
C ASN A 31 -13.53 15.66 -2.85
N ASP A 32 -13.95 16.86 -2.45
CA ASP A 32 -13.94 17.27 -1.04
C ASP A 32 -14.93 16.50 -0.15
N GLU A 33 -15.89 15.76 -0.74
CA GLU A 33 -16.81 14.90 0.00
C GLU A 33 -16.17 13.56 0.36
N ILE A 34 -15.44 12.94 -0.59
CA ILE A 34 -14.87 11.60 -0.44
C ILE A 34 -13.47 11.64 0.18
N ARG A 35 -12.67 12.66 -0.15
CA ARG A 35 -11.28 12.78 0.28
C ARG A 35 -11.10 12.68 1.81
N PRO A 36 -11.87 13.40 2.65
CA PRO A 36 -11.72 13.30 4.11
C PRO A 36 -11.94 11.89 4.63
N LEU A 37 -12.88 11.14 4.05
CA LEU A 37 -13.17 9.75 4.43
C LEU A 37 -12.01 8.81 4.09
N LEU A 38 -11.32 9.06 2.98
CA LEU A 38 -10.15 8.29 2.57
C LEU A 38 -8.91 8.66 3.40
N GLU A 39 -8.74 9.94 3.72
CA GLU A 39 -7.65 10.44 4.55
C GLU A 39 -7.72 9.89 5.98
N GLN A 40 -8.91 9.61 6.51
CA GLN A 40 -9.08 8.92 7.80
C GLN A 40 -8.42 7.53 7.84
N LEU A 41 -8.30 6.84 6.70
CA LEU A 41 -7.61 5.55 6.61
C LEU A 41 -6.08 5.71 6.52
N GLY A 42 -5.60 6.85 6.03
CA GLY A 42 -4.17 7.13 5.87
C GLY A 42 -3.42 5.98 5.18
N ASN A 43 -2.34 5.52 5.83
CA ASN A 43 -1.49 4.44 5.30
C ASN A 43 -2.16 3.04 5.32
N GLU A 44 -3.30 2.89 5.98
CA GLU A 44 -4.05 1.61 5.97
C GLU A 44 -4.84 1.42 4.67
N LEU A 45 -5.05 2.50 3.88
CA LEU A 45 -5.76 2.44 2.61
C LEU A 45 -5.13 1.43 1.64
N ARG A 46 -3.79 1.31 1.63
CA ARG A 46 -3.09 0.32 0.79
C ARG A 46 -3.48 -1.13 1.10
N PHE A 47 -3.86 -1.44 2.35
CA PHE A 47 -4.33 -2.78 2.71
C PHE A 47 -5.75 -3.04 2.20
N VAL A 48 -6.61 -2.01 2.25
CA VAL A 48 -7.98 -2.08 1.72
C VAL A 48 -7.99 -2.29 0.20
N LEU A 49 -7.01 -1.70 -0.48
CA LEU A 49 -6.81 -1.79 -1.93
C LEU A 49 -5.89 -2.95 -2.36
N ILE A 50 -5.29 -3.68 -1.40
CA ILE A 50 -4.35 -4.79 -1.66
C ILE A 50 -3.18 -4.33 -2.56
N THR A 51 -2.65 -3.15 -2.26
CA THR A 51 -1.54 -2.53 -2.99
C THR A 51 -0.36 -2.24 -2.05
N SER A 52 0.81 -1.92 -2.61
CA SER A 52 1.97 -1.59 -1.77
C SER A 52 1.97 -0.17 -1.28
N GLN A 53 1.41 0.74 -2.07
CA GLN A 53 1.30 2.15 -1.73
C GLN A 53 -0.08 2.66 -2.16
N ALA A 54 -0.63 3.54 -1.33
CA ALA A 54 -1.86 4.25 -1.61
C ALA A 54 -1.69 5.71 -1.17
N ILE A 55 -1.98 6.64 -2.07
CA ILE A 55 -1.91 8.07 -1.83
C ILE A 55 -3.29 8.65 -2.15
N VAL A 56 -3.77 9.56 -1.32
CA VAL A 56 -5.00 10.32 -1.56
C VAL A 56 -4.60 11.75 -1.93
N LYS A 57 -5.20 12.29 -2.98
CA LYS A 57 -5.00 13.67 -3.44
C LYS A 57 -6.33 14.37 -3.76
N PRO A 58 -6.38 15.70 -3.78
CA PRO A 58 -7.54 16.44 -4.26
C PRO A 58 -7.83 16.15 -5.74
N LEU A 59 -9.11 16.05 -6.11
CA LEU A 59 -9.51 15.83 -7.50
C LEU A 59 -9.00 16.91 -8.46
N ALA A 60 -8.86 18.15 -7.99
CA ALA A 60 -8.33 19.27 -8.76
C ALA A 60 -6.86 19.08 -9.20
N GLU A 61 -6.11 18.16 -8.57
CA GLU A 61 -4.73 17.83 -8.96
C GLU A 61 -4.64 16.66 -9.94
N ALA A 62 -5.78 16.08 -10.36
CA ALA A 62 -5.78 14.92 -11.25
C ALA A 62 -5.24 15.32 -12.64
N ASP A 63 -4.22 14.60 -13.10
CA ASP A 63 -3.66 14.66 -14.45
C ASP A 63 -4.32 13.65 -15.41
N ILE A 64 -5.36 12.97 -14.92
CA ILE A 64 -6.11 11.93 -15.62
C ILE A 64 -7.60 12.25 -15.60
N ALA A 65 -8.34 11.69 -16.54
CA ALA A 65 -9.79 11.81 -16.57
C ALA A 65 -10.43 11.16 -15.32
N GLU A 66 -11.56 11.72 -14.90
CA GLU A 66 -12.41 11.07 -13.90
C GLU A 66 -12.78 9.65 -14.35
N GLY A 67 -12.85 8.75 -13.37
CA GLY A 67 -13.23 7.37 -13.60
C GLY A 67 -14.73 7.22 -13.85
N GLU A 68 -15.21 5.98 -13.81
CA GLU A 68 -16.65 5.71 -13.96
C GLU A 68 -17.46 6.19 -12.74
N LEU A 69 -16.78 6.42 -11.61
CA LEU A 69 -17.38 6.99 -10.42
C LEU A 69 -17.13 8.50 -10.38
N ALA A 70 -18.19 9.29 -10.53
CA ALA A 70 -18.12 10.74 -10.44
C ALA A 70 -17.45 11.21 -9.13
N GLY A 71 -16.58 12.21 -9.24
CA GLY A 71 -15.83 12.75 -8.10
C GLY A 71 -14.61 11.92 -7.70
N LEU A 72 -14.20 10.93 -8.53
CA LEU A 72 -13.05 10.08 -8.28
C LEU A 72 -12.24 9.84 -9.56
N ALA A 73 -10.93 10.06 -9.50
CA ALA A 73 -9.99 9.60 -10.51
C ALA A 73 -8.94 8.70 -9.87
N VAL A 74 -8.51 7.64 -10.57
CA VAL A 74 -7.56 6.66 -10.02
C VAL A 74 -6.40 6.50 -10.99
N LYS A 75 -5.20 6.76 -10.49
CA LYS A 75 -3.94 6.52 -11.21
C LYS A 75 -3.23 5.34 -10.60
N VAL A 76 -2.75 4.44 -11.46
CA VAL A 76 -1.98 3.25 -11.06
C VAL A 76 -0.60 3.32 -11.70
N GLU A 77 0.42 3.16 -10.86
CA GLU A 77 1.83 3.15 -11.23
C GLU A 77 2.53 1.98 -10.53
N ASN A 78 3.76 1.65 -10.93
CA ASN A 78 4.57 0.71 -10.16
C ASN A 78 4.92 1.32 -8.80
N ALA A 79 4.89 0.48 -7.77
CA ALA A 79 5.28 0.87 -6.43
C ALA A 79 6.78 1.13 -6.36
N ASP A 80 7.14 2.21 -5.67
CA ASP A 80 8.53 2.57 -5.40
C ASP A 80 9.23 1.53 -4.49
N GLY A 81 10.54 1.40 -4.69
CA GLY A 81 11.40 0.53 -3.88
C GLY A 81 11.49 -0.89 -4.43
N GLU A 82 11.75 -1.84 -3.52
CA GLU A 82 12.03 -3.23 -3.86
C GLU A 82 11.01 -4.19 -3.24
N LYS A 83 10.82 -5.35 -3.88
CA LYS A 83 9.90 -6.39 -3.41
C LYS A 83 10.47 -7.09 -2.18
N CYS A 84 9.78 -6.94 -1.04
CA CYS A 84 10.15 -7.66 0.17
C CYS A 84 9.90 -9.18 0.02
N PRO A 85 10.90 -10.05 0.22
CA PRO A 85 10.76 -11.50 0.03
C PRO A 85 9.78 -12.15 1.01
N ARG A 86 9.55 -11.53 2.18
CA ARG A 86 8.70 -12.07 3.24
C ARG A 86 7.22 -11.75 3.08
N CYS A 87 6.89 -10.56 2.58
CA CYS A 87 5.51 -10.10 2.54
C CYS A 87 5.03 -9.63 1.17
N TRP A 88 5.93 -9.65 0.19
CA TRP A 88 5.71 -9.31 -1.22
C TRP A 88 5.23 -7.89 -1.50
N HIS A 89 5.19 -7.03 -0.48
CA HIS A 89 5.02 -5.60 -0.69
C HIS A 89 6.33 -4.97 -1.14
N TYR A 90 6.20 -3.95 -1.97
CA TYR A 90 7.28 -3.05 -2.36
C TYR A 90 7.48 -2.02 -1.26
N ALA A 91 8.74 -1.85 -0.87
CA ALA A 91 9.13 -0.91 0.17
C ALA A 91 10.49 -0.28 -0.14
N THR A 92 10.65 0.96 0.28
CA THR A 92 11.88 1.75 0.08
C THR A 92 12.86 1.63 1.24
N ASP A 93 12.51 0.88 2.29
CA ASP A 93 13.29 0.75 3.53
C ASP A 93 13.96 -0.63 3.68
N ILE A 94 13.95 -1.45 2.63
CA ILE A 94 14.72 -2.70 2.59
C ILE A 94 16.21 -2.34 2.67
N GLY A 95 16.98 -3.09 3.46
CA GLY A 95 18.39 -2.79 3.75
C GLY A 95 18.63 -1.76 4.86
N SER A 96 17.59 -1.08 5.33
CA SER A 96 17.74 0.03 6.31
C SER A 96 17.73 -0.43 7.78
N HIS A 97 17.52 -1.73 8.05
CA HIS A 97 17.34 -2.26 9.41
C HIS A 97 18.46 -3.25 9.76
N SER A 98 19.35 -2.89 10.71
CA SER A 98 20.49 -3.73 11.07
C SER A 98 20.07 -5.10 11.61
N GLY A 99 20.68 -6.17 11.09
CA GLY A 99 20.33 -7.57 11.40
C GLY A 99 19.10 -8.08 10.66
N HIS A 100 18.46 -7.26 9.83
CA HIS A 100 17.28 -7.56 9.03
C HIS A 100 17.32 -6.86 7.65
N GLU A 101 18.48 -6.90 7.00
CA GLU A 101 18.77 -6.16 5.77
C GLU A 101 17.91 -6.61 4.58
N GLU A 102 17.46 -7.86 4.56
CA GLU A 102 16.69 -8.42 3.43
C GLU A 102 15.17 -8.15 3.50
N VAL A 103 14.67 -7.49 4.55
CA VAL A 103 13.23 -7.33 4.77
C VAL A 103 12.86 -5.89 5.10
N CYS A 104 11.63 -5.51 4.73
CA CYS A 104 11.09 -4.19 5.05
C CYS A 104 10.79 -4.02 6.55
N GLY A 105 10.71 -2.78 7.02
CA GLY A 105 10.50 -2.44 8.43
C GLY A 105 9.23 -3.04 9.02
N ARG A 106 8.16 -3.16 8.23
CA ARG A 106 6.92 -3.85 8.65
C ARG A 106 7.17 -5.31 9.04
N CYS A 107 8.03 -5.99 8.30
CA CYS A 107 8.39 -7.37 8.56
C CYS A 107 9.30 -7.50 9.79
N VAL A 108 10.17 -6.51 10.02
CA VAL A 108 10.97 -6.40 11.25
C VAL A 108 10.07 -6.26 12.47
N GLU A 109 9.15 -5.30 12.44
CA GLU A 109 8.23 -5.06 13.55
C GLU A 109 7.33 -6.27 13.86
N LYS A 110 6.81 -6.95 12.83
CA LYS A 110 5.99 -8.14 13.04
C LYS A 110 6.79 -9.36 13.56
N ARG A 111 8.12 -9.43 13.34
CA ARG A 111 8.98 -10.51 13.87
C ARG A 111 9.34 -10.31 15.35
N SER A 112 9.47 -9.08 15.82
CA SER A 112 9.95 -8.77 17.18
C SER A 112 8.99 -9.21 18.30
N ARG A 113 7.72 -9.50 17.99
CA ARG A 113 6.70 -9.91 18.97
C ARG A 113 6.78 -11.37 19.46
N ARG A 114 7.75 -12.20 19.03
CA ARG A 114 7.81 -13.64 19.38
C ARG A 114 8.78 -14.04 20.50
N ARG A 115 9.29 -13.12 21.33
CA ARG A 115 10.22 -13.43 22.45
C ARG A 115 9.87 -12.80 23.81
N ARG A 116 8.60 -12.80 24.22
CA ARG A 116 8.21 -12.56 25.63
C ARG A 116 7.04 -13.44 26.09
N LYS A 117 7.16 -14.75 25.91
CA LYS A 117 6.39 -15.75 26.68
C LYS A 117 7.37 -16.87 27.00
N ASN A 118 8.06 -16.78 28.15
CA ASN A 118 8.84 -17.82 28.86
C ASN A 118 10.08 -17.28 29.61
N ALA A 119 9.99 -16.12 30.27
CA ALA A 119 11.06 -15.63 31.15
C ALA A 119 10.61 -15.41 32.60
N CYS A 120 9.59 -16.14 33.08
CA CYS A 120 9.06 -15.98 34.45
C CYS A 120 8.85 -17.30 35.22
N LEU A 121 9.47 -18.42 34.80
CA LEU A 121 9.41 -19.69 35.53
C LEU A 121 10.80 -20.34 35.56
N LEU A 122 11.72 -19.72 36.30
CA LEU A 122 12.97 -20.32 36.79
C LEU A 122 13.56 -19.37 37.83
N LYS A 123 12.84 -19.21 38.93
CA LYS A 123 13.31 -18.71 40.22
C LYS A 123 12.23 -19.02 41.24
N MET A 124 12.29 -20.23 41.79
CA MET A 124 11.97 -20.65 43.17
C MET A 124 12.19 -22.15 43.26
#